data_AF-K0TAD0-F1
#
_entry.id   AF-K0TAD0-F1
#
_cell.length_a   1.000
_cell.length_b   1.000
_cell.length_c   1.000
_cell.angle_alpha   90.00
_cell.angle_beta   90.00
_cell.angle_gamma   90.00
#
_symmetry.space_group_name_H-M   'P 1'
#
loop_
_entity.id
_entity.type
_entity.pdbx_description
1 polymer ?
#
loop_
_entity_poly.entity_id
_entity_poly.type
_entity_poly.pdbx_seq_one_letter_code
_entity_poly.pdbx_strand_id
1 'polypeptide(L)'
;MVNLTQEDHDGRRHCNAEWTKRRRAVIIVALLLISAFVACVSTFIIVSTQQHSYEHPARRALAETGAQLLPPWAQYNLVDVKQRPSSAETPLFWRESQRQLTALSVLAALLGADPRFGHDKQDEIVVFQPFSTAPDMKFVNVDTTTKPGILRAERLGLVPSRKADMIFSSDVNFASQHLFSPQYKGRIYAFFRNPVDRCVSKFYYLQTATWERTYRPEWVGMSITDWATNHNFDENFLVKKINGKGLADPVDEKDLVVAKEIVRRRFIVGLMSDMEE
;
A
#
# COMPACT_ATOMS: atom_id res chain seq x y z
N MET A 1 7.25 71.99 77.11
CA MET A 1 6.48 70.77 76.85
C MET A 1 5.54 71.08 75.69
N VAL A 2 5.89 70.65 74.47
CA VAL A 2 5.10 70.88 73.25
C VAL A 2 4.78 69.52 72.67
N ASN A 3 3.48 69.21 72.57
CA ASN A 3 2.94 67.96 72.04
C ASN A 3 3.00 67.98 70.50
N LEU A 4 3.75 67.05 69.94
CA LEU A 4 3.73 66.64 68.53
C LEU A 4 3.13 65.24 68.49
N THR A 5 1.97 65.06 67.86
CA THR A 5 1.50 63.78 67.26
C THR A 5 0.07 63.94 66.73
N GLN A 6 -0.10 64.55 65.55
CA GLN A 6 -1.36 64.40 64.81
C GLN A 6 -1.23 64.75 63.33
N GLU A 7 -0.45 64.01 62.54
CA GLU A 7 -0.45 64.17 61.08
C GLU A 7 0.21 62.96 60.37
N ASP A 8 -0.46 61.80 60.27
CA ASP A 8 -0.06 60.79 59.26
C ASP A 8 -1.10 59.68 58.97
N HIS A 9 -2.39 60.02 58.81
CA HIS A 9 -3.43 58.99 58.55
C HIS A 9 -4.18 59.06 57.22
N ASP A 10 -3.98 60.09 56.39
CA ASP A 10 -4.78 60.27 55.17
C ASP A 10 -4.12 59.78 53.86
N GLY A 11 -2.78 59.65 53.82
CA GLY A 11 -2.05 59.22 52.62
C GLY A 11 -2.23 57.74 52.24
N ARG A 12 -2.67 56.89 53.18
CA ARG A 12 -2.77 55.43 52.96
C ARG A 12 -4.08 54.97 52.33
N ARG A 13 -5.13 55.79 52.29
CA ARG A 13 -6.45 55.41 51.73
C ARG A 13 -6.52 55.58 50.21
N HIS A 14 -5.78 56.53 49.63
CA HIS A 14 -5.79 56.74 48.17
C HIS A 14 -4.96 55.71 47.38
N CYS A 15 -3.89 55.17 47.95
CA CYS A 15 -3.03 54.21 47.25
C CYS A 15 -3.72 52.83 47.04
N ASN A 16 -4.62 52.41 47.94
CA ASN A 16 -5.34 51.14 47.82
C ASN A 16 -6.46 51.14 46.75
N ALA A 17 -7.03 52.31 46.43
CA ALA A 17 -8.12 52.41 45.46
C ALA A 17 -7.63 52.29 44.00
N GLU A 18 -6.45 52.82 43.68
CA GLU A 18 -5.85 52.64 42.35
C GLU A 18 -5.36 51.20 42.14
N TRP A 19 -4.79 50.60 43.17
CA TRP A 19 -4.21 49.26 43.08
C TRP A 19 -5.26 48.17 42.85
N THR A 20 -6.45 48.34 43.46
CA THR A 20 -7.60 47.46 43.24
C THR A 20 -8.19 47.61 41.84
N LYS A 21 -8.22 48.81 41.25
CA LYS A 21 -8.65 49.04 39.86
C LYS A 21 -7.73 48.34 38.84
N ARG A 22 -6.41 48.45 39.01
CA ARG A 22 -5.43 47.78 38.13
C ARG A 22 -5.53 46.26 38.20
N ARG A 23 -5.69 45.69 39.40
CA ARG A 23 -5.90 44.24 39.57
C ARG A 23 -7.18 43.73 38.91
N ARG A 24 -8.28 44.47 39.03
CA ARG A 24 -9.54 44.11 38.35
C ARG A 24 -9.41 44.14 36.84
N ALA A 25 -8.73 45.14 36.28
CA ALA A 25 -8.49 45.22 34.83
C ALA A 25 -7.66 44.03 34.31
N VAL A 26 -6.59 43.64 35.01
CA VAL A 26 -5.74 42.49 34.63
C VAL A 26 -6.52 41.18 34.69
N ILE A 27 -7.35 40.97 35.72
CA ILE A 27 -8.17 39.75 35.84
C ILE A 27 -9.20 39.67 34.71
N ILE A 28 -9.85 40.78 34.35
CA ILE A 28 -10.83 40.81 33.26
C ILE A 28 -10.17 40.48 31.91
N VAL A 29 -9.00 41.05 31.63
CA VAL A 29 -8.26 40.74 30.39
C VAL A 29 -7.83 39.28 30.34
N ALA A 30 -7.34 38.73 31.46
CA ALA A 30 -6.97 37.31 31.53
C ALA A 30 -8.15 36.38 31.28
N LEU A 31 -9.33 36.68 31.86
CA LEU A 31 -10.55 35.90 31.64
C LEU A 31 -11.04 35.96 30.18
N LEU A 32 -10.95 37.12 29.54
CA LEU A 32 -11.31 37.28 28.13
C LEU A 32 -10.37 36.45 27.22
N LEU A 33 -9.06 36.48 27.47
CA LEU A 33 -8.08 35.69 26.72
C LEU A 33 -8.30 34.18 26.89
N ILE A 34 -8.61 33.71 28.11
CA ILE A 34 -8.93 32.31 28.35
C ILE A 34 -10.21 31.91 27.62
N SER A 35 -11.26 32.75 27.63
CA SER A 35 -12.50 32.45 26.91
C SER A 35 -12.30 32.37 25.39
N ALA A 36 -11.48 33.25 24.82
CA ALA A 36 -11.15 33.24 23.40
C ALA A 36 -10.32 31.99 23.02
N PHE A 37 -9.39 31.58 23.88
CA PHE A 37 -8.60 30.36 23.67
C PHE A 37 -9.49 29.10 23.71
N VAL A 38 -10.37 28.99 24.70
CA VAL A 38 -11.32 27.86 24.79
C VAL A 38 -12.22 27.81 23.56
N ALA A 39 -12.75 28.96 23.11
CA ALA A 39 -13.56 29.03 21.90
C ALA A 39 -12.78 28.53 20.67
N CYS A 40 -11.54 29.00 20.47
CA CYS A 40 -10.65 28.57 19.37
C CYS A 40 -10.35 27.07 19.40
N VAL A 41 -10.06 26.50 20.57
CA VAL A 41 -9.78 25.07 20.70
C VAL A 41 -11.04 24.25 20.40
N SER A 42 -12.21 24.68 20.88
CA SER A 42 -13.46 23.96 20.62
C SER A 42 -13.87 24.00 19.14
N THR A 43 -13.68 25.12 18.43
CA THR A 43 -13.90 25.15 16.96
C THR A 43 -12.89 24.31 16.21
N PHE A 44 -11.62 24.28 16.62
CA PHE A 44 -10.60 23.43 16.00
C PHE A 44 -10.91 21.93 16.17
N ILE A 45 -11.37 21.52 17.36
CA ILE A 45 -11.80 20.13 17.61
C ILE A 45 -13.02 19.78 16.76
N ILE A 46 -14.03 20.66 16.68
CA ILE A 46 -15.24 20.40 15.87
C ILE A 46 -14.87 20.24 14.38
N VAL A 47 -14.03 21.14 13.83
CA VAL A 47 -13.58 21.06 12.44
C VAL A 47 -12.74 19.80 12.19
N SER A 48 -11.88 19.42 13.13
CA SER A 48 -11.09 18.18 13.05
C SER A 48 -11.98 16.92 13.08
N THR A 49 -13.04 16.92 13.90
CA THR A 49 -13.99 15.79 13.93
C THR A 49 -14.88 15.69 12.69
N GLN A 50 -15.15 16.79 11.99
CA GLN A 50 -15.92 16.75 10.74
C GLN A 50 -15.13 16.19 9.53
N GLN A 51 -13.80 16.14 9.58
CA GLN A 51 -13.01 15.57 8.48
C GLN A 51 -13.00 14.03 8.44
N HIS A 52 -13.57 13.33 9.43
CA HIS A 52 -13.43 11.87 9.54
C HIS A 52 -14.67 11.01 9.22
N SER A 53 -15.76 11.57 8.69
CA SER A 53 -16.91 10.77 8.25
C SER A 53 -17.50 11.24 6.92
N TYR A 54 -16.67 11.25 5.89
CA TYR A 54 -17.17 11.07 4.53
C TYR A 54 -17.46 9.57 4.32
N GLU A 55 -18.62 9.11 4.80
CA GLU A 55 -19.19 7.86 4.28
C GLU A 55 -19.45 8.07 2.78
N HIS A 56 -18.52 7.59 1.95
CA HIS A 56 -18.62 7.68 0.50
C HIS A 56 -19.97 7.10 0.02
N PRO A 57 -20.74 7.80 -0.83
CA PRO A 57 -21.99 7.30 -1.40
C PRO A 57 -21.86 5.90 -2.03
N ALA A 58 -20.69 5.59 -2.60
CA ALA A 58 -20.36 4.29 -3.15
C ALA A 58 -20.39 3.15 -2.10
N ARG A 59 -20.01 3.42 -0.84
CA ARG A 59 -20.08 2.41 0.24
C ARG A 59 -21.53 2.08 0.62
N ARG A 60 -22.44 3.06 0.62
CA ARG A 60 -23.87 2.82 0.87
C ARG A 60 -24.52 2.06 -0.29
N ALA A 61 -24.25 2.45 -1.53
CA ALA A 61 -24.78 1.77 -2.72
C ALA A 61 -24.33 0.30 -2.84
N LEU A 62 -23.12 -0.03 -2.36
CA LEU A 62 -22.59 -1.41 -2.34
C LEU A 62 -23.13 -2.26 -1.18
N ALA A 63 -23.47 -1.65 -0.05
CA ALA A 63 -24.13 -2.35 1.06
C ALA A 63 -25.56 -2.75 0.69
N GLU A 64 -26.24 -1.95 -0.14
CA GLU A 64 -27.64 -2.17 -0.53
C GLU A 64 -27.82 -3.27 -1.60
N THR A 65 -26.78 -3.64 -2.34
CA THR A 65 -26.91 -4.58 -3.47
C THR A 65 -26.72 -6.05 -3.12
N GLY A 66 -26.33 -6.40 -1.90
CA GLY A 66 -26.17 -7.80 -1.45
C GLY A 66 -25.17 -8.64 -2.27
N ALA A 67 -24.52 -8.04 -3.27
CA ALA A 67 -23.62 -8.70 -4.20
C ALA A 67 -22.30 -9.00 -3.48
N GLN A 68 -21.73 -10.18 -3.76
CA GLN A 68 -20.35 -10.48 -3.36
C GLN A 68 -19.42 -9.42 -3.95
N LEU A 69 -18.98 -8.51 -3.08
CA LEU A 69 -18.11 -7.39 -3.45
C LEU A 69 -16.74 -7.86 -3.98
N LEU A 70 -16.34 -9.08 -3.64
CA LEU A 70 -15.09 -9.67 -4.08
C LEU A 70 -15.32 -10.57 -5.31
N PRO A 71 -14.44 -10.53 -6.31
CA PRO A 71 -14.50 -11.46 -7.42
C PRO A 71 -14.25 -12.91 -6.93
N PRO A 72 -14.74 -13.94 -7.65
CA PRO A 72 -14.66 -15.33 -7.21
C PRO A 72 -13.25 -15.80 -6.84
N TRP A 73 -12.23 -15.44 -7.63
CA TRP A 73 -10.84 -15.80 -7.34
C TRP A 73 -10.38 -15.24 -5.97
N ALA A 74 -10.76 -14.01 -5.64
CA ALA A 74 -10.39 -13.39 -4.38
C ALA A 74 -11.19 -13.97 -3.21
N GLN A 75 -12.45 -14.34 -3.45
CA GLN A 75 -13.31 -14.85 -2.41
C GLN A 75 -13.00 -16.30 -2.03
N TYR A 76 -12.84 -17.17 -3.02
CA TYR A 76 -12.81 -18.61 -2.82
C TYR A 76 -11.40 -19.19 -2.80
N ASN A 77 -10.45 -18.59 -3.53
CA ASN A 77 -9.11 -19.15 -3.69
C ASN A 77 -8.09 -18.55 -2.71
N LEU A 78 -8.45 -17.50 -1.98
CA LEU A 78 -7.54 -16.79 -1.08
C LEU A 78 -8.00 -16.83 0.37
N VAL A 79 -7.02 -16.82 1.27
CA VAL A 79 -7.24 -16.75 2.71
C VAL A 79 -7.57 -15.31 3.11
N ASP A 80 -8.49 -15.14 4.07
CA ASP A 80 -8.78 -13.82 4.64
C ASP A 80 -7.63 -13.40 5.57
N VAL A 81 -7.20 -12.13 5.52
CA VAL A 81 -6.09 -11.62 6.33
C VAL A 81 -6.33 -11.82 7.84
N LYS A 82 -7.59 -11.88 8.28
CA LYS A 82 -7.96 -12.13 9.69
C LYS A 82 -7.78 -13.59 10.12
N GLN A 83 -7.63 -14.52 9.18
CA GLN A 83 -7.41 -15.93 9.49
C GLN A 83 -5.92 -16.17 9.76
N ARG A 84 -5.65 -16.93 10.83
CA ARG A 84 -4.28 -17.31 11.20
C ARG A 84 -3.63 -18.10 10.05
N PRO A 85 -2.32 -17.89 9.80
CA PRO A 85 -1.58 -18.69 8.85
C PRO A 85 -1.71 -20.19 9.14
N SER A 86 -1.77 -20.99 8.09
CA SER A 86 -1.81 -22.45 8.18
C SER A 86 -0.77 -23.06 7.25
N SER A 87 -0.20 -24.22 7.61
CA SER A 87 0.76 -24.93 6.75
C SER A 87 0.16 -25.46 5.44
N ALA A 88 -1.16 -25.35 5.25
CA ALA A 88 -1.85 -25.78 4.04
C ALA A 88 -1.97 -24.67 2.98
N GLU A 89 -1.63 -23.42 3.32
CA GLU A 89 -1.68 -22.31 2.38
C GLU A 89 -0.32 -22.10 1.70
N THR A 90 -0.32 -21.58 0.48
CA THR A 90 0.92 -21.23 -0.23
C THR A 90 1.02 -19.72 -0.42
N PRO A 91 2.10 -19.08 0.06
CA PRO A 91 2.37 -17.66 -0.18
C PRO A 91 2.46 -17.31 -1.67
N LEU A 92 1.69 -16.31 -2.09
CA LEU A 92 1.82 -15.62 -3.36
C LEU A 92 2.38 -14.22 -3.10
N PHE A 93 3.61 -13.99 -3.52
CA PHE A 93 4.19 -12.67 -3.51
C PHE A 93 3.81 -11.93 -4.81
N TRP A 94 2.92 -10.95 -4.68
CA TRP A 94 2.56 -10.09 -5.79
C TRP A 94 3.61 -9.00 -5.98
N ARG A 95 4.20 -9.03 -7.18
CA ARG A 95 5.13 -8.01 -7.64
C ARG A 95 4.37 -7.03 -8.54
N GLU A 96 4.09 -5.84 -8.03
CA GLU A 96 3.40 -4.76 -8.76
C GLU A 96 4.09 -4.42 -10.09
N SER A 97 5.43 -4.39 -10.12
CA SER A 97 6.22 -4.01 -11.29
C SER A 97 7.36 -5.00 -11.50
N GLN A 98 7.63 -5.38 -12.75
CA GLN A 98 8.80 -6.19 -13.13
C GLN A 98 10.14 -5.65 -12.61
N ARG A 99 10.20 -4.40 -12.11
CA ARG A 99 11.42 -3.58 -12.15
C ARG A 99 11.89 -2.99 -10.82
N GLN A 100 11.25 -3.32 -9.70
CA GLN A 100 11.78 -2.99 -8.37
C GLN A 100 12.07 -4.31 -7.65
N LEU A 101 13.35 -4.54 -7.40
CA LEU A 101 13.89 -5.85 -7.12
C LEU A 101 14.37 -5.98 -5.68
N THR A 102 13.89 -7.01 -4.99
CA THR A 102 14.76 -7.87 -4.18
C THR A 102 15.33 -8.94 -5.11
N ALA A 103 16.64 -9.01 -5.33
CA ALA A 103 17.33 -9.92 -6.27
C ALA A 103 16.70 -11.33 -6.41
N LEU A 104 16.21 -11.88 -5.29
CA LEU A 104 15.50 -13.15 -5.17
C LEU A 104 14.30 -13.32 -6.13
N SER A 105 13.49 -12.29 -6.37
CA SER A 105 12.24 -12.42 -7.15
C SER A 105 12.47 -12.44 -8.67
N VAL A 106 13.51 -11.75 -9.16
CA VAL A 106 13.93 -11.89 -10.57
C VAL A 106 14.67 -13.20 -10.79
N LEU A 107 15.46 -13.66 -9.80
CA LEU A 107 16.06 -14.98 -9.87
C LEU A 107 14.99 -16.08 -9.94
N ALA A 108 13.95 -16.03 -9.10
CA ALA A 108 12.87 -17.02 -9.14
C ALA A 108 12.13 -17.07 -10.49
N ALA A 109 11.80 -15.90 -11.04
CA ALA A 109 11.11 -15.80 -12.32
C ALA A 109 11.98 -16.28 -13.50
N LEU A 110 13.25 -15.90 -13.53
CA LEU A 110 14.14 -16.22 -14.65
C LEU A 110 14.62 -17.66 -14.63
N LEU A 111 14.90 -18.22 -13.45
CA LEU A 111 15.55 -19.52 -13.36
C LEU A 111 14.57 -20.67 -13.49
N GLY A 112 13.33 -20.51 -12.98
CA GLY A 112 12.35 -21.60 -12.93
C GLY A 112 12.03 -22.22 -14.29
N ALA A 113 12.02 -21.45 -15.37
CA ALA A 113 11.77 -21.97 -16.73
C ALA A 113 12.97 -21.86 -17.67
N ASP A 114 14.18 -21.66 -17.14
CA ASP A 114 15.37 -21.48 -17.96
C ASP A 114 15.83 -22.80 -18.59
N PRO A 115 15.88 -22.91 -19.94
CA PRO A 115 16.31 -24.14 -20.62
C PRO A 115 17.74 -24.58 -20.26
N ARG A 116 18.59 -23.66 -19.77
CA ARG A 116 19.97 -23.98 -19.36
C ARG A 116 20.05 -25.01 -18.23
N PHE A 117 18.98 -25.17 -17.43
CA PHE A 117 18.91 -26.19 -16.38
C PHE A 117 18.24 -27.49 -16.84
N GLY A 118 17.74 -27.57 -18.08
CA GLY A 118 17.20 -28.82 -18.66
C GLY A 118 15.86 -29.30 -18.10
N HIS A 119 15.16 -28.46 -17.32
CA HIS A 119 13.89 -28.80 -16.66
C HIS A 119 12.65 -28.13 -17.27
N ASP A 120 12.83 -27.26 -18.28
CA ASP A 120 11.79 -26.44 -18.90
C ASP A 120 10.74 -27.26 -19.67
N LYS A 121 11.11 -28.44 -20.17
CA LYS A 121 10.26 -29.33 -20.97
C LYS A 121 9.68 -30.51 -20.21
N GLN A 122 9.97 -30.64 -18.92
CA GLN A 122 9.47 -31.78 -18.14
C GLN A 122 7.98 -31.65 -17.88
N ASP A 123 7.27 -32.78 -17.85
CA ASP A 123 5.81 -32.84 -17.62
C ASP A 123 5.46 -33.06 -16.14
N GLU A 124 6.40 -32.81 -15.25
CA GLU A 124 6.22 -32.88 -13.80
C GLU A 124 6.88 -31.70 -13.08
N ILE A 125 6.44 -31.45 -11.84
CA ILE A 125 7.07 -30.47 -10.96
C ILE A 125 8.40 -31.01 -10.45
N VAL A 126 9.49 -30.38 -10.88
CA VAL A 126 10.86 -30.70 -10.46
C VAL A 126 11.42 -29.55 -9.63
N VAL A 127 12.02 -29.91 -8.50
CA VAL A 127 12.79 -28.99 -7.66
C VAL A 127 14.26 -29.18 -8.03
N PHE A 128 14.95 -28.11 -8.38
CA PHE A 128 16.35 -28.13 -8.76
C PHE A 128 17.12 -26.98 -8.10
N GLN A 129 18.45 -27.10 -8.10
CA GLN A 129 19.35 -26.19 -7.41
C GLN A 129 20.36 -25.60 -8.42
N PRO A 130 20.12 -24.39 -8.94
CA PRO A 130 20.93 -23.80 -9.99
C PRO A 130 22.29 -23.28 -9.51
N PHE A 131 22.46 -23.05 -8.20
CA PHE A 131 23.69 -22.50 -7.62
C PHE A 131 24.35 -23.50 -6.68
N SER A 132 25.56 -23.93 -7.02
CA SER A 132 26.38 -24.78 -6.14
C SER A 132 26.83 -24.06 -4.87
N THR A 133 26.99 -22.73 -4.93
CA THR A 133 27.42 -21.88 -3.81
C THR A 133 26.30 -21.56 -2.82
N ALA A 134 25.04 -21.84 -3.15
CA ALA A 134 23.88 -21.55 -2.31
C ALA A 134 22.91 -22.76 -2.30
N PRO A 135 23.24 -23.83 -1.56
CA PRO A 135 22.49 -25.09 -1.63
C PRO A 135 21.06 -25.05 -1.11
N ASP A 136 20.77 -24.07 -0.25
CA ASP A 136 19.43 -23.87 0.27
C ASP A 136 18.51 -23.15 -0.73
N MET A 137 19.08 -22.56 -1.80
CA MET A 137 18.29 -21.83 -2.80
C MET A 137 17.85 -22.77 -3.93
N LYS A 138 16.63 -23.28 -3.78
CA LYS A 138 15.98 -24.21 -4.71
C LYS A 138 14.88 -23.53 -5.50
N PHE A 139 14.66 -24.01 -6.71
CA PHE A 139 13.65 -23.49 -7.62
C PHE A 139 12.79 -24.62 -8.16
N VAL A 140 11.58 -24.26 -8.59
CA VAL A 140 10.66 -25.17 -9.26
C VAL A 140 10.68 -24.87 -10.75
N ASN A 141 10.55 -25.89 -11.58
CA ASN A 141 10.67 -25.82 -13.03
C ASN A 141 9.51 -25.10 -13.77
N VAL A 142 8.96 -24.00 -13.22
CA VAL A 142 7.85 -23.24 -13.79
C VAL A 142 8.08 -21.73 -13.66
N ASP A 143 7.66 -20.97 -14.67
CA ASP A 143 7.63 -19.50 -14.61
C ASP A 143 6.21 -19.03 -14.23
N THR A 144 6.03 -18.45 -13.05
CA THR A 144 4.73 -17.93 -12.59
C THR A 144 4.53 -16.43 -12.86
N THR A 145 5.41 -15.82 -13.65
CA THR A 145 5.36 -14.39 -14.00
C THR A 145 4.71 -14.09 -15.34
N THR A 146 4.50 -15.13 -16.17
CA THR A 146 3.80 -15.03 -17.46
C THR A 146 2.52 -15.87 -17.45
N LYS A 147 1.51 -15.47 -18.23
CA LYS A 147 0.26 -16.25 -18.32
C LYS A 147 0.47 -17.69 -18.81
N PRO A 148 1.25 -17.95 -19.87
CA PRO A 148 1.52 -19.33 -20.30
C PRO A 148 2.21 -20.17 -19.23
N GLY A 149 3.14 -19.56 -18.49
CA GLY A 149 3.83 -20.23 -17.41
C GLY A 149 2.93 -20.51 -16.19
N ILE A 150 2.03 -19.59 -15.84
CA ILE A 150 0.99 -19.81 -14.82
C ILE A 150 0.09 -20.99 -15.21
N LEU A 151 -0.40 -21.05 -16.45
CA LEU A 151 -1.22 -22.17 -16.93
C LEU A 151 -0.45 -23.49 -16.93
N ARG A 152 0.85 -23.47 -17.24
CA ARG A 152 1.71 -24.65 -17.12
C ARG A 152 1.84 -25.07 -15.66
N ALA A 153 2.06 -24.15 -14.73
CA ALA A 153 2.15 -24.43 -13.30
C ALA A 153 0.84 -24.99 -12.73
N GLU A 154 -0.32 -24.49 -13.16
CA GLU A 154 -1.64 -25.04 -12.85
C GLU A 154 -1.74 -26.50 -13.32
N ARG A 155 -1.47 -26.76 -14.60
CA ARG A 155 -1.53 -28.11 -15.19
C ARG A 155 -0.60 -29.10 -14.50
N LEU A 156 0.59 -28.67 -14.10
CA LEU A 156 1.55 -29.51 -13.37
C LEU A 156 1.22 -29.64 -11.88
N GLY A 157 0.21 -28.93 -11.38
CA GLY A 157 -0.23 -29.00 -9.99
C GLY A 157 0.77 -28.37 -9.01
N LEU A 158 1.35 -27.21 -9.36
CA LEU A 158 2.35 -26.52 -8.53
C LEU A 158 1.92 -26.39 -7.06
N VAL A 159 0.74 -25.81 -6.80
CA VAL A 159 0.27 -25.59 -5.43
C VAL A 159 -0.11 -26.92 -4.74
N PRO A 160 -0.91 -27.82 -5.35
CA PRO A 160 -1.18 -29.14 -4.78
C PRO A 160 0.08 -29.97 -4.47
N SER A 161 1.16 -29.80 -5.24
CA SER A 161 2.42 -30.54 -5.03
C SER A 161 3.14 -30.18 -3.73
N ARG A 162 2.85 -29.00 -3.15
CA ARG A 162 3.53 -28.45 -1.95
C ARG A 162 5.06 -28.40 -2.05
N LYS A 163 5.60 -28.33 -3.27
CA LYS A 163 7.05 -28.22 -3.54
C LYS A 163 7.54 -26.77 -3.58
N ALA A 164 6.64 -25.78 -3.55
CA ALA A 164 6.97 -24.37 -3.54
C ALA A 164 6.55 -23.73 -2.21
N ASP A 165 7.53 -23.18 -1.49
CA ASP A 165 7.29 -22.43 -0.25
C ASP A 165 6.76 -21.02 -0.52
N MET A 166 7.05 -20.46 -1.70
CA MET A 166 6.59 -19.14 -2.13
C MET A 166 6.52 -19.07 -3.66
N ILE A 167 5.49 -18.40 -4.17
CA ILE A 167 5.25 -18.15 -5.59
C ILE A 167 5.38 -16.66 -5.87
N PHE A 168 6.04 -16.29 -6.98
CA PHE A 168 6.14 -14.89 -7.41
C PHE A 168 5.34 -14.68 -8.69
N SER A 169 4.41 -13.71 -8.68
CA SER A 169 3.71 -13.34 -9.91
C SER A 169 3.52 -11.84 -10.04
N SER A 170 3.50 -11.34 -11.27
CA SER A 170 3.10 -9.97 -11.59
C SER A 170 1.62 -9.82 -11.96
N ASP A 171 0.93 -10.93 -12.21
CA ASP A 171 -0.48 -10.97 -12.61
C ASP A 171 -1.31 -11.62 -11.49
N VAL A 172 -1.59 -10.84 -10.44
CA VAL A 172 -2.12 -11.37 -9.18
C VAL A 172 -3.47 -12.03 -9.31
N ASN A 173 -4.38 -11.46 -10.08
CA ASN A 173 -5.72 -12.03 -10.28
C ASN A 173 -5.62 -13.32 -11.10
N PHE A 174 -4.82 -13.34 -12.19
CA PHE A 174 -4.67 -14.52 -13.03
C PHE A 174 -3.98 -15.66 -12.26
N ALA A 175 -2.90 -15.36 -11.54
CA ALA A 175 -2.23 -16.33 -10.67
C ALA A 175 -3.18 -16.86 -9.57
N SER A 176 -3.94 -15.98 -8.91
CA SER A 176 -4.90 -16.38 -7.87
C SER A 176 -6.02 -17.26 -8.41
N GLN A 177 -6.46 -17.00 -9.64
CA GLN A 177 -7.52 -17.76 -10.30
C GLN A 177 -7.05 -19.17 -10.72
N HIS A 178 -5.83 -19.29 -11.23
CA HIS A 178 -5.34 -20.53 -11.86
C HIS A 178 -4.47 -21.40 -10.96
N LEU A 179 -3.72 -20.82 -10.01
CA LEU A 179 -2.82 -21.61 -9.16
C LEU A 179 -3.50 -22.12 -7.89
N PHE A 180 -4.55 -21.44 -7.43
CA PHE A 180 -5.17 -21.69 -6.13
C PHE A 180 -6.62 -22.13 -6.27
N SER A 181 -7.11 -22.82 -5.25
CA SER A 181 -8.48 -23.34 -5.21
C SER A 181 -9.05 -23.28 -3.78
N PRO A 182 -10.34 -23.58 -3.58
CA PRO A 182 -10.91 -23.66 -2.24
C PRO A 182 -10.20 -24.67 -1.33
N GLN A 183 -9.62 -25.74 -1.90
CA GLN A 183 -8.86 -26.77 -1.18
C GLN A 183 -7.41 -26.35 -0.93
N TYR A 184 -6.82 -25.56 -1.84
CA TYR A 184 -5.43 -25.10 -1.77
C TYR A 184 -5.38 -23.59 -1.92
N LYS A 185 -5.64 -22.87 -0.83
CA LYS A 185 -5.75 -21.42 -0.85
C LYS A 185 -4.39 -20.72 -0.84
N GLY A 186 -4.35 -19.55 -1.46
CA GLY A 186 -3.20 -18.65 -1.44
C GLY A 186 -3.30 -17.59 -0.36
N ARG A 187 -2.13 -17.11 0.09
CA ARG A 187 -2.02 -15.90 0.92
C ARG A 187 -1.16 -14.89 0.18
N ILE A 188 -1.71 -13.71 -0.09
CA ILE A 188 -1.01 -12.70 -0.88
C ILE A 188 -0.17 -11.79 0.01
N TYR A 189 1.08 -11.61 -0.39
CA TYR A 189 2.00 -10.62 0.14
C TYR A 189 2.31 -9.61 -0.96
N ALA A 190 2.29 -8.32 -0.64
CA ALA A 190 2.66 -7.27 -1.58
C ALA A 190 3.36 -6.12 -0.86
N PHE A 191 4.28 -5.47 -1.54
CA PHE A 191 4.78 -4.16 -1.14
C PHE A 191 4.15 -3.11 -2.04
N PHE A 192 3.56 -2.09 -1.42
CA PHE A 192 3.11 -0.90 -2.14
C PHE A 192 4.13 0.22 -2.01
N ARG A 193 4.23 1.00 -3.09
CA ARG A 193 4.98 2.25 -3.13
C ARG A 193 4.01 3.39 -3.40
N ASN A 194 4.40 4.61 -3.03
CA ASN A 194 3.71 5.81 -3.48
C ASN A 194 3.56 5.76 -5.02
N PRO A 195 2.33 5.92 -5.57
CA PRO A 195 2.10 5.80 -7.01
C PRO A 195 2.92 6.76 -7.86
N VAL A 196 3.20 7.98 -7.37
CA VAL A 196 4.02 8.98 -8.06
C VAL A 196 5.46 8.51 -8.10
N ASP A 197 6.04 8.14 -6.95
CA ASP A 197 7.43 7.68 -6.88
C ASP A 197 7.67 6.44 -7.73
N ARG A 198 6.67 5.54 -7.80
CA ARG A 198 6.71 4.38 -8.69
C ARG A 198 6.80 4.80 -10.16
N CYS A 199 5.93 5.72 -10.60
CA CYS A 199 5.93 6.23 -11.97
C CYS A 199 7.25 6.93 -12.32
N VAL A 200 7.74 7.82 -11.44
CA VAL A 200 9.01 8.53 -11.61
C VAL A 200 10.18 7.54 -11.68
N SER A 201 10.23 6.57 -10.77
CA SER A 201 11.25 5.53 -10.76
C SER A 201 11.24 4.71 -12.05
N LYS A 202 10.05 4.33 -12.56
CA LYS A 202 9.90 3.62 -13.84
C LYS A 202 10.43 4.44 -15.01
N PHE A 203 10.12 5.73 -15.06
CA PHE A 203 10.56 6.63 -16.12
C PHE A 203 12.09 6.66 -16.24
N TYR A 204 12.79 6.99 -15.15
CA TYR A 204 14.26 7.07 -15.17
C TYR A 204 14.93 5.70 -15.37
N TYR A 205 14.37 4.64 -14.79
CA TYR A 205 14.92 3.29 -14.94
C TYR A 205 14.90 2.82 -16.41
N LEU A 206 13.80 3.07 -17.12
CA LEU A 206 13.67 2.63 -18.51
C LEU A 206 14.54 3.39 -19.51
N GLN A 207 15.15 4.49 -19.10
CA GLN A 207 16.14 5.20 -19.91
C GLN A 207 17.53 4.54 -19.87
N THR A 208 17.82 3.68 -18.90
CA THR A 208 19.17 3.12 -18.72
C THR A 208 19.22 1.59 -18.76
N ALA A 209 18.07 0.91 -18.61
CA ALA A 209 17.98 -0.54 -18.54
C ALA A 209 18.08 -1.24 -19.91
N THR A 210 19.23 -1.12 -20.59
CA THR A 210 19.47 -1.67 -21.94
C THR A 210 19.31 -3.20 -22.06
N TRP A 211 19.41 -3.92 -20.96
CA TRP A 211 19.21 -5.37 -20.88
C TRP A 211 17.74 -5.80 -20.78
N GLU A 212 16.82 -4.87 -20.50
CA GLU A 212 15.40 -5.20 -20.42
C GLU A 212 14.73 -5.11 -21.79
N ARG A 213 13.85 -6.08 -22.09
CA ARG A 213 12.98 -6.03 -23.27
C ARG A 213 12.11 -4.76 -23.33
N THR A 214 11.87 -4.15 -22.18
CA THR A 214 11.04 -2.97 -22.02
C THR A 214 11.81 -1.66 -21.94
N TYR A 215 13.12 -1.69 -22.21
CA TYR A 215 13.94 -0.52 -22.43
C TYR A 215 13.25 0.47 -23.40
N ARG A 216 13.41 1.77 -23.13
CA ARG A 216 12.83 2.86 -23.92
C ARG A 216 13.92 3.86 -24.28
N PRO A 217 14.76 3.56 -25.29
CA PRO A 217 15.82 4.48 -25.72
C PRO A 217 15.28 5.85 -26.14
N GLU A 218 14.05 5.91 -26.64
CA GLU A 218 13.37 7.15 -27.02
C GLU A 218 13.05 8.07 -25.83
N TRP A 219 13.14 7.57 -24.59
CA TRP A 219 12.97 8.39 -23.38
C TRP A 219 14.30 8.99 -22.89
N VAL A 220 15.44 8.60 -23.46
CA VAL A 220 16.75 9.13 -23.03
C VAL A 220 16.82 10.62 -23.35
N GLY A 221 17.04 11.44 -22.31
CA GLY A 221 17.06 12.90 -22.43
C GLY A 221 15.68 13.56 -22.50
N MET A 222 14.59 12.78 -22.50
CA MET A 222 13.23 13.30 -22.38
C MET A 222 13.03 13.95 -21.00
N SER A 223 12.33 15.08 -20.94
CA SER A 223 11.97 15.67 -19.66
C SER A 223 10.84 14.88 -19.00
N ILE A 224 10.82 14.84 -17.67
CA ILE A 224 9.77 14.12 -16.94
C ILE A 224 8.38 14.71 -17.18
N THR A 225 8.30 16.03 -17.41
CA THR A 225 7.04 16.72 -17.69
C THR A 225 6.49 16.36 -19.07
N ASP A 226 7.35 16.28 -20.09
CA ASP A 226 6.97 15.81 -21.42
C ASP A 226 6.49 14.36 -21.38
N TRP A 227 7.24 13.48 -20.70
CA TRP A 227 6.84 12.10 -20.49
C TRP A 227 5.49 11.98 -19.78
N ALA A 228 5.30 12.71 -18.67
CA ALA A 228 4.08 12.66 -17.89
C ALA A 228 2.85 13.15 -18.67
N THR A 229 3.03 14.12 -19.57
CA THR A 229 1.94 14.72 -20.35
C THR A 229 1.58 13.87 -21.57
N ASN A 230 2.59 13.36 -22.29
CA ASN A 230 2.40 12.80 -23.63
C ASN A 230 2.60 11.28 -23.72
N HIS A 231 3.27 10.66 -22.75
CA HIS A 231 3.72 9.25 -22.85
C HIS A 231 3.33 8.36 -21.67
N ASN A 232 2.83 8.94 -20.58
CA ASN A 232 2.51 8.18 -19.37
C ASN A 232 1.15 7.48 -19.47
N PHE A 233 1.17 6.17 -19.74
CA PHE A 233 -0.01 5.31 -19.77
C PHE A 233 -0.25 4.52 -18.47
N ASP A 234 0.45 4.86 -17.38
CA ASP A 234 0.37 4.14 -16.09
C ASP A 234 -0.81 4.59 -15.21
N GLU A 235 -1.80 5.26 -15.79
CA GLU A 235 -3.00 5.71 -15.07
C GLU A 235 -3.71 4.53 -14.39
N ASN A 236 -3.93 4.66 -13.08
CA ASN A 236 -4.63 3.70 -12.24
C ASN A 236 -4.09 2.26 -12.34
N PHE A 237 -2.79 2.11 -12.65
CA PHE A 237 -2.15 0.81 -12.90
C PHE A 237 -2.44 -0.23 -11.81
N LEU A 238 -2.33 0.14 -10.53
CA LEU A 238 -2.60 -0.75 -9.40
C LEU A 238 -4.03 -1.26 -9.35
N VAL A 239 -5.00 -0.34 -9.48
CA VAL A 239 -6.43 -0.67 -9.47
C VAL A 239 -6.74 -1.60 -10.64
N LYS A 240 -6.20 -1.32 -11.83
CA LYS A 240 -6.34 -2.18 -13.01
C LYS A 240 -5.83 -3.59 -12.73
N LYS A 241 -4.61 -3.71 -12.19
CA LYS A 241 -3.99 -5.01 -11.91
C LYS A 241 -4.73 -5.82 -10.85
N ILE A 242 -5.17 -5.19 -9.77
CA ILE A 242 -5.91 -5.88 -8.70
C ILE A 242 -7.26 -6.38 -9.23
N ASN A 243 -7.94 -5.58 -10.06
CA ASN A 243 -9.23 -5.96 -10.62
C ASN A 243 -9.14 -6.84 -11.86
N GLY A 244 -7.93 -7.11 -12.36
CA GLY A 244 -7.73 -7.91 -13.57
C GLY A 244 -8.06 -7.22 -14.88
N LYS A 245 -8.09 -5.88 -14.88
CA LYS A 245 -8.32 -5.06 -16.07
C LYS A 245 -7.07 -4.92 -16.93
N GLY A 246 -7.28 -4.80 -18.23
CA GLY A 246 -6.27 -4.42 -19.21
C GLY A 246 -5.75 -2.99 -18.98
N LEU A 247 -4.57 -2.67 -19.52
CA LEU A 247 -3.98 -1.34 -19.36
C LEU A 247 -4.80 -0.23 -20.04
N ALA A 248 -5.50 -0.57 -21.12
CA ALA A 248 -6.37 0.34 -21.87
C ALA A 248 -7.81 0.41 -21.33
N ASP A 249 -8.17 -0.46 -20.37
CA ASP A 249 -9.53 -0.50 -19.86
C ASP A 249 -9.79 0.71 -18.94
N PRO A 250 -10.99 1.31 -18.99
CA PRO A 250 -11.34 2.40 -18.10
C PRO A 250 -11.45 1.93 -16.65
N VAL A 251 -11.13 2.82 -15.72
CA VAL A 251 -11.25 2.61 -14.27
C VAL A 251 -12.24 3.62 -13.72
N ASP A 252 -13.22 3.15 -12.96
CA ASP A 252 -14.20 3.99 -12.27
C ASP A 252 -14.09 3.87 -10.73
N GLU A 253 -15.00 4.53 -10.02
CA GLU A 253 -15.00 4.50 -8.56
C GLU A 253 -15.34 3.10 -8.00
N LYS A 254 -16.16 2.31 -8.70
CA LYS A 254 -16.52 0.95 -8.27
C LYS A 254 -15.28 0.06 -8.31
N ASP A 255 -14.46 0.19 -9.34
CA ASP A 255 -13.16 -0.50 -9.42
C ASP A 255 -12.27 -0.17 -8.24
N LEU A 256 -12.17 1.12 -7.88
CA LEU A 256 -11.35 1.54 -6.74
C LEU A 256 -11.87 0.92 -5.43
N VAL A 257 -13.19 0.88 -5.23
CA VAL A 257 -13.77 0.26 -4.03
C VAL A 257 -13.49 -1.24 -3.99
N VAL A 258 -13.69 -1.95 -5.10
CA VAL A 258 -13.39 -3.39 -5.18
C VAL A 258 -11.91 -3.66 -4.92
N ALA A 259 -11.00 -2.90 -5.53
CA ALA A 259 -9.56 -3.05 -5.33
C ALA A 259 -9.17 -2.80 -3.86
N LYS A 260 -9.71 -1.75 -3.23
CA LYS A 260 -9.51 -1.48 -1.80
C LYS A 260 -9.98 -2.64 -0.93
N GLU A 261 -11.12 -3.24 -1.24
CA GLU A 261 -11.69 -4.34 -0.46
C GLU A 261 -10.95 -5.67 -0.67
N ILE A 262 -10.44 -5.92 -1.88
CA ILE A 262 -9.52 -7.02 -2.15
C ILE A 262 -8.26 -6.85 -1.29
N VAL A 263 -7.60 -5.69 -1.36
CA VAL A 263 -6.38 -5.42 -0.58
C VAL A 263 -6.65 -5.55 0.92
N ARG A 264 -7.68 -4.87 1.44
CA ARG A 264 -8.03 -4.88 2.86
C ARG A 264 -8.28 -6.28 3.42
N ARG A 265 -8.79 -7.20 2.60
CA ARG A 265 -9.23 -8.52 3.07
C ARG A 265 -8.30 -9.67 2.69
N ARG A 266 -7.43 -9.50 1.68
CA ARG A 266 -6.66 -10.61 1.08
C ARG A 266 -5.15 -10.38 1.01
N PHE A 267 -4.70 -9.14 1.22
CA PHE A 267 -3.29 -8.79 1.10
C PHE A 267 -2.70 -8.54 2.48
N ILE A 268 -1.56 -9.15 2.73
CA ILE A 268 -0.60 -8.66 3.72
C ILE A 268 0.27 -7.64 3.00
N VAL A 269 0.25 -6.42 3.51
CA VAL A 269 0.82 -5.26 2.84
C VAL A 269 2.01 -4.76 3.65
N GLY A 270 3.16 -4.64 2.99
CA GLY A 270 4.25 -3.77 3.44
C GLY A 270 4.29 -2.49 2.61
N LEU A 271 4.92 -1.44 3.14
CA LEU A 271 5.17 -0.21 2.42
C LEU A 271 6.65 -0.08 2.10
N MET A 272 7.01 0.26 0.86
CA MET A 272 8.42 0.41 0.47
C MET A 272 9.13 1.56 1.21
N SER A 273 8.39 2.54 1.71
CA SER A 273 8.92 3.62 2.54
C SER A 273 9.16 3.21 3.99
N ASP A 274 8.72 2.02 4.40
CA ASP A 274 8.75 1.54 5.77
C ASP A 274 9.02 0.04 5.80
N MET A 275 10.23 -0.35 5.36
CA MET A 275 10.62 -1.75 5.26
C MET A 275 11.12 -2.36 6.58
N GLU A 276 11.31 -1.53 7.62
CA GLU A 276 11.74 -1.97 8.95
C GLU A 276 10.57 -2.47 9.81
N GLU A 277 9.33 -2.04 9.51
CA GLU A 277 8.08 -2.48 10.14
C GLU A 277 7.62 -3.87 9.65
#